data_AF-X0Y1S6-F1
#
_entry.id   AF-X0Y1S6-F1
#
_cell.length_a   1.000
_cell.length_b   1.000
_cell.length_c   1.000
_cell.angle_alpha   90.00
_cell.angle_beta   90.00
_cell.angle_gamma   90.00
#
_symmetry.space_group_name_H-M   'P 1'
#
loop_
_entity.id
_entity.type
_entity.pdbx_description
1 polymer ?
#
loop_
_entity_poly.entity_id
_entity_poly.type
_entity_poly.pdbx_seq_one_letter_code
_entity_poly.pdbx_strand_id
1 'polypeptide(L)'
;RKTDDISNYEGSWVQLVGTYDGSENSTGINIYINALVADTTDVNTLPYAGMSDTTANVTIGCRDDGGSQFFDGQIAEIKVYSDELTPAEVLADYNSVHKATNLVAWWKIDEMVGNPADSSGDGHNSVLNLAEWVRSYNVLATGVTSGEFSFTTKGNPAFLGRGIDIGDDTNLPPITDDLQLNMPLWSTYLTGSPFDSVDANAHPCTVAGATWTSSGRDFDGAADSITI
;
A
#
# COMPACT_ATOMS: atom_id res chain seq x y z
N ARG A 1 21.91 16.79 -13.67
CA ARG A 1 21.05 16.64 -12.48
C ARG A 1 19.90 17.61 -12.63
N LYS A 2 18.74 17.12 -13.11
CA LYS A 2 17.51 17.92 -13.21
C LYS A 2 16.98 18.20 -11.79
N THR A 3 16.33 19.35 -11.62
CA THR A 3 16.06 20.05 -10.35
C THR A 3 14.80 19.61 -9.60
N ASP A 4 14.15 18.52 -10.00
CA ASP A 4 13.03 17.96 -9.24
C ASP A 4 13.63 17.01 -8.20
N ASP A 5 13.80 17.49 -6.98
CA ASP A 5 14.36 16.68 -5.91
C ASP A 5 13.44 15.48 -5.62
N ILE A 6 14.00 14.27 -5.74
CA ILE A 6 13.32 13.00 -5.42
C ILE A 6 12.77 13.00 -3.97
N SER A 7 13.32 13.85 -3.10
CA SER A 7 12.86 14.05 -1.73
C SER A 7 11.40 14.52 -1.63
N ASN A 8 10.85 15.14 -2.69
CA ASN A 8 9.45 15.55 -2.73
C ASN A 8 8.47 14.35 -2.74
N TYR A 9 8.97 13.14 -3.00
CA TYR A 9 8.19 11.92 -3.03
C TYR A 9 8.38 11.05 -1.79
N GLU A 10 9.17 11.49 -0.80
CA GLU A 10 9.37 10.75 0.43
C GLU A 10 8.04 10.46 1.14
N GLY A 11 7.85 9.20 1.56
CA GLY A 11 6.63 8.74 2.20
C GLY A 11 5.42 8.58 1.27
N SER A 12 5.57 8.78 -0.05
CA SER A 12 4.50 8.61 -1.04
C SER A 12 4.82 7.49 -2.02
N TRP A 13 3.78 6.81 -2.51
CA TRP A 13 3.93 5.87 -3.62
C TRP A 13 4.25 6.61 -4.91
N VAL A 14 5.25 6.11 -5.63
CA VAL A 14 5.62 6.59 -6.96
C VAL A 14 5.80 5.41 -7.90
N GLN A 15 5.44 5.61 -9.17
CA GLN A 15 5.86 4.71 -10.22
C GLN A 15 7.18 5.22 -10.79
N LEU A 16 8.21 4.38 -10.74
CA LEU A 16 9.50 4.63 -11.37
C LEU A 16 9.67 3.68 -12.54
N VAL A 17 9.96 4.22 -13.73
CA VAL A 17 10.19 3.41 -14.94
C VAL A 17 11.49 3.83 -15.60
N GLY A 18 12.37 2.87 -15.85
CA GLY A 18 13.54 3.01 -16.70
C GLY A 18 13.29 2.30 -18.03
N THR A 19 13.63 2.94 -19.14
CA THR A 19 13.53 2.38 -20.49
C THR A 19 14.87 2.49 -21.19
N TYR A 20 15.12 1.58 -22.13
CA TYR A 20 16.32 1.57 -22.95
C TYR A 20 15.98 1.07 -24.36
N ASP A 21 16.34 1.85 -25.37
CA ASP A 21 16.01 1.59 -26.79
C ASP A 21 16.91 0.55 -27.48
N GLY A 22 17.93 0.02 -26.78
CA GLY A 22 18.88 -0.95 -27.33
C GLY A 22 19.95 -0.35 -28.24
N SER A 23 20.08 0.98 -28.34
CA SER A 23 20.99 1.67 -29.27
C SER A 23 22.48 1.62 -28.92
N GLU A 24 22.85 0.99 -27.80
CA GLU A 24 24.19 1.04 -27.20
C GLU A 24 24.66 2.46 -26.86
N ASN A 25 23.73 3.41 -26.78
CA ASN A 25 23.99 4.80 -26.46
C ASN A 25 23.25 5.21 -25.18
N SER A 26 23.88 6.03 -24.37
CA SER A 26 23.28 6.56 -23.16
C SER A 26 22.10 7.49 -23.44
N THR A 27 22.01 8.07 -24.65
CA THR A 27 20.82 8.82 -25.10
C THR A 27 19.59 7.95 -25.31
N GLY A 28 19.75 6.63 -25.36
CA GLY A 28 18.67 5.66 -25.48
C GLY A 28 18.00 5.33 -24.15
N ILE A 29 18.47 5.90 -23.03
CA ILE A 29 17.94 5.64 -21.69
C ILE A 29 17.01 6.77 -21.27
N ASN A 30 15.77 6.43 -20.91
CA ASN A 30 14.83 7.39 -20.34
C ASN A 30 14.34 6.92 -18.97
N ILE A 31 14.13 7.87 -18.06
CA ILE A 31 13.58 7.65 -16.73
C ILE A 31 12.27 8.42 -16.61
N TYR A 32 11.23 7.77 -16.09
CA TYR A 32 9.92 8.34 -15.83
C TYR A 32 9.58 8.25 -14.34
N ILE A 33 8.92 9.30 -13.83
CA ILE A 33 8.29 9.30 -12.49
C ILE A 33 6.82 9.64 -12.69
N ASN A 34 5.93 8.77 -12.21
CA ASN A 34 4.47 8.92 -12.36
C ASN A 34 4.06 9.22 -13.82
N ALA A 35 4.55 8.40 -14.75
CA ALA A 35 4.40 8.54 -16.21
C ALA A 35 4.98 9.79 -16.88
N LEU A 36 5.59 10.71 -16.13
CA LEU A 36 6.23 11.90 -16.69
C LEU A 36 7.72 11.67 -16.88
N VAL A 37 8.25 12.11 -18.02
CA VAL A 37 9.69 12.05 -18.33
C VAL A 37 10.48 12.85 -17.28
N ALA A 38 11.17 12.13 -16.40
CA ALA A 38 12.01 12.68 -15.36
C ALA A 38 13.40 13.01 -15.92
N ASP A 39 14.03 12.09 -16.64
CA ASP A 39 15.35 12.31 -17.24
C ASP A 39 15.49 11.60 -18.59
N THR A 40 16.25 12.22 -19.49
CA THR A 40 16.58 11.74 -20.85
C THR A 40 18.05 12.03 -21.19
N THR A 41 18.80 12.60 -20.24
CA THR A 41 20.12 13.17 -20.49
C THR A 41 21.18 12.46 -19.68
N ASP A 42 22.18 11.93 -20.38
CA ASP A 42 23.36 11.38 -19.75
C ASP A 42 24.21 12.49 -19.10
N VAL A 43 24.72 12.21 -17.90
CA VAL A 43 25.65 13.07 -17.17
C VAL A 43 27.03 12.44 -17.04
N ASN A 44 27.20 11.22 -17.57
CA ASN A 44 28.44 10.47 -17.49
C ASN A 44 29.42 10.92 -18.59
N THR A 45 30.70 10.92 -18.26
CA THR A 45 31.78 11.33 -19.19
C THR A 45 32.42 10.15 -19.90
N LEU A 46 32.08 8.92 -19.48
CA LEU A 46 32.55 7.68 -20.08
C LEU A 46 31.48 7.13 -21.04
N PRO A 47 31.88 6.56 -22.19
CA PRO A 47 30.94 5.96 -23.11
C PRO A 47 30.23 4.79 -22.45
N TYR A 48 28.90 4.81 -22.51
CA TYR A 48 28.07 3.67 -22.17
C TYR A 48 28.33 2.54 -23.16
N ALA A 49 28.61 1.33 -22.66
CA ALA A 49 28.94 0.16 -23.47
C ALA A 49 27.76 -0.80 -23.67
N GLY A 50 26.53 -0.33 -23.40
CA GLY A 50 25.32 -1.14 -23.44
C GLY A 50 24.99 -1.85 -22.11
N MET A 51 23.75 -2.31 -21.99
CA MET A 51 23.32 -3.29 -21.00
C MET A 51 23.86 -4.66 -21.43
N SER A 52 24.56 -5.34 -20.54
CA SER A 52 25.07 -6.69 -20.78
C SER A 52 24.20 -7.74 -20.12
N ASP A 53 23.82 -8.77 -20.87
CA ASP A 53 23.29 -10.00 -20.29
C ASP A 53 24.43 -10.77 -19.61
N THR A 54 24.28 -11.05 -18.32
CA THR A 54 25.29 -11.73 -17.51
C THR A 54 24.63 -12.82 -16.68
N THR A 55 25.43 -13.70 -16.09
CA THR A 55 24.91 -14.72 -15.16
C THR A 55 24.59 -14.17 -13.76
N ALA A 56 24.71 -12.86 -13.54
CA ALA A 56 24.40 -12.25 -12.26
C ALA A 56 22.89 -12.28 -12.02
N ASN A 57 22.49 -12.57 -10.78
CA ASN A 57 21.09 -12.51 -10.39
C ASN A 57 20.62 -11.04 -10.37
N VAL A 58 19.39 -10.82 -10.82
CA VAL A 58 18.71 -9.54 -10.59
C VAL A 58 18.37 -9.44 -9.12
N THR A 59 18.82 -8.38 -8.48
CA THR A 59 18.50 -8.04 -7.09
C THR A 59 17.64 -6.79 -7.05
N ILE A 60 16.70 -6.77 -6.11
CA ILE A 60 15.71 -5.69 -5.97
C ILE A 60 15.75 -5.22 -4.53
N GLY A 61 15.73 -3.90 -4.32
CA GLY A 61 15.82 -3.30 -2.98
C GLY A 61 17.23 -3.28 -2.39
N CYS A 62 18.27 -3.54 -3.18
CA CYS A 62 19.67 -3.46 -2.79
C CYS A 62 20.57 -3.31 -4.03
N ARG A 63 21.87 -3.03 -3.83
CA ARG A 63 22.84 -2.98 -4.92
C ARG A 63 23.62 -4.30 -5.01
N ASP A 64 24.00 -4.66 -6.24
CA ASP A 64 24.86 -5.80 -6.58
C ASP A 64 24.30 -7.15 -6.10
N ASP A 65 25.07 -7.93 -5.34
CA ASP A 65 24.75 -9.30 -4.89
C ASP A 65 23.80 -9.37 -3.69
N GLY A 66 23.23 -8.24 -3.28
CA GLY A 66 22.31 -8.15 -2.16
C GLY A 66 22.97 -8.06 -0.78
N GLY A 67 24.27 -7.80 -0.73
CA GLY A 67 25.01 -7.62 0.53
C GLY A 67 25.09 -6.19 1.07
N SER A 68 24.70 -5.17 0.30
CA SER A 68 24.87 -3.76 0.70
C SER A 68 23.92 -2.78 0.02
N GLN A 69 23.86 -1.55 0.55
CA GLN A 69 23.07 -0.41 0.01
C GLN A 69 21.59 -0.75 -0.16
N PHE A 70 20.97 -1.18 0.94
CA PHE A 70 19.55 -1.53 0.99
C PHE A 70 18.67 -0.31 0.77
N PHE A 71 17.59 -0.51 0.01
CA PHE A 71 16.51 0.43 -0.13
C PHE A 71 15.67 0.44 1.15
N ASP A 72 15.38 1.63 1.66
CA ASP A 72 14.52 1.83 2.83
C ASP A 72 13.16 2.35 2.34
N GLY A 73 12.21 1.44 2.18
CA GLY A 73 10.88 1.76 1.66
C GLY A 73 10.05 0.54 1.29
N GLN A 74 8.92 0.80 0.65
CA GLN A 74 7.99 -0.22 0.16
C GLN A 74 8.09 -0.34 -1.36
N ILE A 75 8.01 -1.57 -1.87
CA ILE A 75 8.04 -1.88 -3.30
C ILE A 75 6.82 -2.73 -3.64
N ALA A 76 6.20 -2.45 -4.78
CA ALA A 76 5.09 -3.22 -5.34
C ALA A 76 5.18 -3.19 -6.87
N GLU A 77 4.46 -4.09 -7.53
CA GLU A 77 4.20 -4.01 -8.99
C GLU A 77 5.46 -3.98 -9.88
N ILE A 78 6.47 -4.77 -9.52
CA ILE A 78 7.74 -4.84 -10.26
C ILE A 78 7.51 -5.57 -11.58
N LYS A 79 7.86 -4.93 -12.70
CA LYS A 79 7.73 -5.49 -14.04
C LYS A 79 9.02 -5.35 -14.83
N VAL A 80 9.32 -6.35 -15.66
CA VAL A 80 10.43 -6.33 -16.62
C VAL A 80 9.89 -6.66 -18.00
N TYR A 81 10.25 -5.85 -18.99
CA TYR A 81 9.87 -6.03 -20.39
C TYR A 81 11.10 -6.27 -21.26
N SER A 82 10.95 -7.04 -22.34
CA SER A 82 12.00 -7.28 -23.33
C SER A 82 12.05 -6.25 -24.46
N ASP A 83 11.19 -5.22 -24.40
CA ASP A 83 11.20 -4.08 -25.31
C ASP A 83 11.13 -2.74 -24.58
N GLU A 84 11.51 -1.68 -25.29
CA GLU A 84 11.35 -0.32 -24.80
C GLU A 84 9.87 0.04 -24.71
N LEU A 85 9.40 0.45 -23.53
CA LEU A 85 8.07 1.00 -23.37
C LEU A 85 8.01 2.41 -23.93
N THR A 86 7.01 2.67 -24.77
CA THR A 86 6.69 4.02 -25.24
C THR A 86 6.10 4.86 -24.09
N PRO A 87 6.16 6.21 -24.17
CA PRO A 87 5.54 7.07 -23.16
C PRO A 87 4.05 6.79 -22.93
N ALA A 88 3.33 6.36 -23.97
CA ALA A 88 1.92 5.97 -23.86
C ALA A 88 1.73 4.66 -23.09
N GLU A 89 2.62 3.68 -23.28
CA GLU A 89 2.60 2.43 -22.51
C GLU A 89 3.02 2.64 -21.05
N VAL A 90 3.98 3.54 -20.78
CA VAL A 90 4.33 3.95 -19.41
C VAL A 90 3.12 4.58 -18.71
N LEU A 91 2.40 5.49 -19.39
CA LEU A 91 1.18 6.09 -18.87
C LEU A 91 0.05 5.06 -18.67
N ALA A 92 -0.08 4.10 -19.57
CA ALA A 92 -1.04 3.01 -19.42
C ALA A 92 -0.71 2.18 -18.17
N ASP A 93 0.56 1.80 -17.98
CA ASP A 93 1.02 1.03 -16.83
C ASP A 93 0.79 1.80 -15.52
N TYR A 94 1.01 3.12 -15.50
CA TYR A 94 0.73 3.98 -14.35
C TYR A 94 -0.74 3.93 -13.92
N ASN A 95 -1.65 3.80 -14.89
CA ASN A 95 -3.09 3.66 -14.67
C ASN A 95 -3.54 2.19 -14.54
N SER A 96 -2.62 1.29 -14.17
CA SER A 96 -2.86 -0.14 -14.01
C SER A 96 -3.30 -0.87 -15.29
N VAL A 97 -2.99 -0.32 -16.47
CA VAL A 97 -3.21 -0.97 -17.77
C VAL A 97 -1.87 -1.49 -18.28
N HIS A 98 -1.54 -2.72 -17.90
CA HIS A 98 -0.25 -3.33 -18.18
C HIS A 98 -0.17 -3.89 -19.60
N LYS A 99 1.01 -3.76 -20.21
CA LYS A 99 1.31 -4.39 -21.49
C LYS A 99 1.45 -5.90 -21.29
N ALA A 100 0.67 -6.70 -22.02
CA ALA A 100 0.71 -8.15 -21.89
C ALA A 100 1.80 -8.81 -22.73
N THR A 101 2.21 -8.16 -23.83
CA THR A 101 3.26 -8.67 -24.73
C THR A 101 4.63 -8.27 -24.24
N ASN A 102 5.63 -9.11 -24.50
CA ASN A 102 7.03 -8.83 -24.14
C ASN A 102 7.26 -8.63 -22.64
N LEU A 103 6.32 -9.05 -21.79
CA LEU A 103 6.46 -9.08 -20.34
C LEU A 103 7.29 -10.31 -19.95
N VAL A 104 8.47 -10.07 -19.39
CA VAL A 104 9.44 -11.12 -19.02
C VAL A 104 9.23 -11.56 -17.57
N ALA A 105 8.92 -10.63 -16.68
CA ALA A 105 8.67 -10.93 -15.28
C ALA A 105 7.70 -9.91 -14.68
N TRP A 106 6.83 -10.37 -13.79
CA TRP A 106 5.96 -9.50 -13.00
C TRP A 106 5.79 -10.01 -11.58
N TRP A 107 6.40 -9.32 -10.62
CA TRP A 107 6.20 -9.58 -9.21
C TRP A 107 5.26 -8.51 -8.63
N LYS A 108 4.01 -8.90 -8.36
CA LYS A 108 2.99 -8.00 -7.80
C LYS A 108 3.30 -7.58 -6.37
N ILE A 109 3.93 -8.49 -5.62
CA ILE A 109 4.20 -8.33 -4.18
C ILE A 109 2.85 -8.25 -3.43
N ASP A 110 1.96 -9.21 -3.68
CA ASP A 110 0.63 -9.30 -3.08
C ASP A 110 0.35 -10.66 -2.41
N GLU A 111 1.33 -11.56 -2.36
CA GLU A 111 1.19 -12.92 -1.82
C GLU A 111 1.07 -12.94 -0.28
N MET A 112 1.49 -11.87 0.40
CA MET A 112 1.41 -11.64 1.85
C MET A 112 2.23 -12.62 2.72
N VAL A 113 2.78 -13.69 2.14
CA VAL A 113 3.60 -14.70 2.79
C VAL A 113 4.43 -15.45 1.75
N GLY A 114 5.58 -15.96 2.18
CA GLY A 114 6.46 -16.74 1.32
C GLY A 114 7.23 -15.87 0.33
N ASN A 115 7.64 -16.48 -0.77
CA ASN A 115 8.43 -15.84 -1.82
C ASN A 115 7.52 -15.22 -2.90
N PRO A 116 7.85 -14.03 -3.42
CA PRO A 116 7.11 -13.42 -4.53
C PRO A 116 7.10 -14.32 -5.77
N ALA A 117 5.91 -14.54 -6.33
CA ALA A 117 5.72 -15.34 -7.52
C ALA A 117 5.76 -14.46 -8.77
N ASP A 118 6.25 -15.03 -9.87
CA ASP A 118 6.20 -14.38 -11.17
C ASP A 118 4.82 -14.58 -11.83
N SER A 119 4.11 -13.49 -12.05
CA SER A 119 2.81 -13.43 -12.71
C SER A 119 2.88 -13.31 -14.24
N SER A 120 4.07 -13.22 -14.84
CA SER A 120 4.24 -13.17 -16.31
C SER A 120 3.94 -14.52 -16.98
N GLY A 121 4.19 -15.62 -16.26
CA GLY A 121 4.10 -16.98 -16.78
C GLY A 121 5.43 -17.61 -17.19
N ASP A 122 6.54 -16.87 -17.13
CA ASP A 122 7.86 -17.35 -17.56
C ASP A 122 8.68 -18.02 -16.44
N GLY A 123 8.17 -18.01 -15.21
CA GLY A 123 8.70 -18.80 -14.10
C GLY A 123 9.89 -18.15 -13.38
N HIS A 124 10.03 -16.82 -13.49
CA HIS A 124 11.06 -16.04 -12.81
C HIS A 124 10.71 -15.79 -11.33
N ASN A 125 10.34 -16.83 -10.58
CA ASN A 125 10.00 -16.68 -9.15
C ASN A 125 11.19 -16.12 -8.36
N SER A 126 10.91 -15.21 -7.43
CA SER A 126 11.94 -14.55 -6.62
C SER A 126 12.18 -15.28 -5.30
N VAL A 127 13.21 -14.89 -4.56
CA VAL A 127 13.45 -15.30 -3.19
C VAL A 127 13.46 -14.05 -2.32
N LEU A 128 12.59 -13.99 -1.31
CA LEU A 128 12.57 -12.88 -0.37
C LEU A 128 13.73 -13.02 0.60
N ASN A 129 14.60 -12.01 0.65
CA ASN A 129 15.73 -11.98 1.58
C ASN A 129 15.84 -10.59 2.22
N LEU A 130 15.89 -10.55 3.56
CA LEU A 130 16.01 -9.31 4.35
C LEU A 130 14.94 -8.23 4.06
N ALA A 131 13.75 -8.65 3.61
CA ALA A 131 12.58 -7.81 3.41
C ALA A 131 11.37 -8.43 4.10
N GLU A 132 10.43 -7.59 4.54
CA GLU A 132 9.22 -8.01 5.26
C GLU A 132 7.96 -7.64 4.48
N TRP A 133 6.96 -8.50 4.54
CA TRP A 133 5.64 -8.24 3.97
C TRP A 133 4.94 -7.12 4.76
N VAL A 134 4.69 -5.98 4.12
CA VAL A 134 3.90 -4.91 4.72
C VAL A 134 2.44 -5.05 4.30
N ARG A 135 1.53 -5.09 5.27
CA ARG A 135 0.09 -5.19 5.03
C ARG A 135 -0.53 -3.81 4.96
N SER A 136 -1.16 -3.49 3.84
CA SER A 136 -2.09 -2.37 3.72
C SER A 136 -3.51 -2.89 3.88
N TYR A 137 -4.19 -2.50 4.96
CA TYR A 137 -5.58 -2.87 5.21
C TYR A 137 -6.52 -1.79 4.66
N ASN A 138 -7.16 -2.06 3.53
CA ASN A 138 -8.29 -1.27 3.04
C ASN A 138 -9.58 -2.00 3.41
N VAL A 139 -10.33 -1.47 4.39
CA VAL A 139 -11.67 -1.97 4.72
C VAL A 139 -12.67 -1.23 3.84
N LEU A 140 -13.06 -1.84 2.71
CA LEU A 140 -14.16 -1.37 1.87
C LEU A 140 -15.41 -2.19 2.20
N ALA A 141 -16.37 -1.57 2.88
CA ALA A 141 -17.71 -2.12 3.01
C ALA A 141 -18.54 -1.72 1.78
N THR A 142 -18.72 -2.63 0.83
CA THR A 142 -19.63 -2.42 -0.31
C THR A 142 -20.90 -3.25 -0.12
N GLY A 143 -22.08 -2.60 -0.11
CA GLY A 143 -23.38 -3.28 -0.24
C GLY A 143 -23.96 -3.91 1.02
N VAL A 144 -23.66 -3.39 2.21
CA VAL A 144 -24.33 -3.84 3.45
C VAL A 144 -25.73 -3.22 3.50
N THR A 145 -26.77 -4.02 3.21
CA THR A 145 -28.18 -3.56 3.26
C THR A 145 -28.91 -3.90 4.56
N SER A 146 -28.25 -4.62 5.47
CA SER A 146 -28.60 -4.86 6.88
C SER A 146 -27.90 -6.14 7.32
N GLY A 147 -27.07 -6.10 8.36
CA GLY A 147 -26.41 -7.28 8.92
C GLY A 147 -25.27 -6.88 9.85
N GLU A 148 -25.10 -7.60 10.95
CA GLU A 148 -24.03 -7.38 11.92
C GLU A 148 -22.66 -7.23 11.24
N PHE A 149 -22.07 -6.05 11.35
CA PHE A 149 -20.68 -5.80 10.96
C PHE A 149 -19.77 -6.13 12.15
N SER A 150 -19.32 -7.39 12.23
CA SER A 150 -18.41 -7.83 13.29
C SER A 150 -16.94 -7.68 12.86
N PHE A 151 -16.13 -6.98 13.67
CA PHE A 151 -14.67 -7.01 13.55
C PHE A 151 -14.10 -7.92 14.64
N THR A 152 -13.46 -9.04 14.26
CA THR A 152 -12.68 -9.85 15.22
C THR A 152 -11.23 -9.38 15.18
N THR A 153 -10.80 -8.55 16.13
CA THR A 153 -9.36 -8.32 16.35
C THR A 153 -8.77 -9.60 16.97
N LYS A 154 -8.35 -10.56 16.14
CA LYS A 154 -7.47 -11.61 16.67
C LYS A 154 -6.11 -11.00 16.98
N GLY A 155 -5.91 -10.72 18.27
CA GLY A 155 -4.61 -10.60 18.95
C GLY A 155 -3.52 -9.87 18.17
N ASN A 156 -3.56 -8.55 18.16
CA ASN A 156 -2.38 -7.74 17.88
C ASN A 156 -2.39 -6.48 18.76
N PRO A 157 -1.40 -6.27 19.63
CA PRO A 157 -1.34 -5.08 20.51
C PRO A 157 -1.07 -3.76 19.76
N ALA A 158 -1.02 -3.75 18.43
CA ALA A 158 -0.75 -2.57 17.61
C ALA A 158 -1.97 -1.67 17.30
N PHE A 159 -3.18 -1.98 17.79
CA PHE A 159 -4.38 -1.19 17.54
C PHE A 159 -4.53 0.04 18.47
N LEU A 160 -3.43 0.74 18.77
CA LEU A 160 -3.49 2.01 19.49
C LEU A 160 -3.97 3.12 18.55
N GLY A 161 -5.23 3.55 18.71
CA GLY A 161 -5.64 4.90 18.31
C GLY A 161 -6.47 5.06 17.03
N ARG A 162 -7.19 4.04 16.53
CA ARG A 162 -8.12 4.23 15.40
C ARG A 162 -9.51 3.71 15.77
N GLY A 163 -10.47 4.63 15.88
CA GLY A 163 -11.89 4.33 16.09
C GLY A 163 -12.49 3.57 14.90
N ILE A 164 -13.65 2.94 15.16
CA ILE A 164 -14.42 2.18 14.17
C ILE A 164 -15.46 3.13 13.56
N ASP A 165 -15.49 3.24 12.24
CA ASP A 165 -16.50 3.99 11.48
C ASP A 165 -17.61 3.02 11.02
N ILE A 166 -18.85 3.23 11.48
CA ILE A 166 -20.02 2.44 11.07
C ILE A 166 -21.21 3.40 10.89
N GLY A 167 -21.71 3.54 9.65
CA GLY A 167 -22.95 4.25 9.36
C GLY A 167 -23.93 3.37 8.60
N ASP A 168 -25.11 3.17 9.18
CA ASP A 168 -26.37 2.96 8.45
C ASP A 168 -27.52 3.56 9.29
N ASP A 169 -28.12 4.64 8.80
CA ASP A 169 -29.40 5.15 9.31
C ASP A 169 -30.39 5.17 8.13
N THR A 170 -31.41 4.34 8.22
CA THR A 170 -32.35 4.03 7.13
C THR A 170 -33.42 5.12 6.91
N ASN A 171 -33.28 6.33 7.46
CA ASN A 171 -34.29 7.39 7.31
C ASN A 171 -33.79 8.82 7.04
N LEU A 172 -32.56 9.02 6.56
CA LEU A 172 -32.04 10.38 6.29
C LEU A 172 -31.66 10.64 4.82
N PRO A 173 -31.79 11.91 4.35
CA PRO A 173 -31.46 12.30 2.97
C PRO A 173 -30.00 11.97 2.60
N PRO A 174 -29.67 11.91 1.29
CA PRO A 174 -28.36 11.44 0.81
C PRO A 174 -27.21 12.18 1.49
N ILE A 175 -26.28 11.38 2.02
CA ILE A 175 -25.14 11.80 2.84
C ILE A 175 -24.27 12.78 2.04
N THR A 176 -24.32 14.06 2.42
CA THR A 176 -23.33 15.07 2.03
C THR A 176 -22.57 15.46 3.29
N ASP A 177 -21.33 14.97 3.35
CA ASP A 177 -20.27 15.29 4.32
C ASP A 177 -20.47 14.82 5.79
N ASP A 178 -19.63 13.86 6.19
CA ASP A 178 -19.18 13.54 7.55
C ASP A 178 -20.20 13.17 8.64
N LEU A 179 -20.84 12.00 8.50
CA LEU A 179 -21.43 11.30 9.66
C LEU A 179 -20.36 10.37 10.27
N GLN A 180 -19.56 10.89 11.22
CA GLN A 180 -18.57 10.08 11.94
C GLN A 180 -19.14 9.66 13.30
N LEU A 181 -19.31 8.37 13.57
CA LEU A 181 -19.61 7.88 14.92
C LEU A 181 -18.31 7.74 15.71
N ASN A 182 -18.09 8.62 16.70
CA ASN A 182 -16.87 8.59 17.53
C ASN A 182 -17.16 8.08 18.93
N MET A 183 -16.72 6.85 19.21
CA MET A 183 -16.84 6.24 20.53
C MET A 183 -15.46 6.08 21.19
N PRO A 184 -15.01 7.02 22.04
CA PRO A 184 -13.73 6.88 22.71
C PRO A 184 -13.87 5.89 23.88
N LEU A 185 -13.75 4.59 23.57
CA LEU A 185 -13.82 3.46 24.52
C LEU A 185 -12.72 3.47 25.60
N TRP A 186 -11.72 4.34 25.40
CA TRP A 186 -10.60 4.61 26.30
C TRP A 186 -10.81 5.85 27.21
N SER A 187 -11.89 6.63 27.00
CA SER A 187 -12.10 7.87 27.75
C SER A 187 -12.58 7.59 29.16
N THR A 188 -11.74 7.90 30.16
CA THR A 188 -12.12 7.88 31.58
C THR A 188 -13.15 8.94 31.97
N TYR A 189 -13.56 9.81 31.04
CA TYR A 189 -14.61 10.80 31.25
C TYR A 189 -16.00 10.29 30.82
N LEU A 190 -16.06 9.22 30.03
CA LEU A 190 -17.29 8.53 29.63
C LEU A 190 -17.52 7.27 30.48
N THR A 191 -17.20 7.34 31.77
CA THR A 191 -17.36 6.25 32.73
C THR A 191 -18.84 5.98 33.00
N GLY A 192 -19.48 5.14 32.19
CA GLY A 192 -20.89 4.82 32.35
C GLY A 192 -21.40 3.85 31.29
N SER A 193 -22.52 3.19 31.56
CA SER A 193 -23.36 2.53 30.56
C SER A 193 -24.78 2.91 30.96
N PRO A 194 -25.48 3.77 30.20
CA PRO A 194 -25.09 4.34 28.90
C PRO A 194 -24.06 5.49 28.97
N PHE A 195 -23.45 5.86 27.84
CA PHE A 195 -22.67 7.07 27.61
C PHE A 195 -22.91 7.62 26.20
N ASP A 196 -22.78 8.93 25.97
CA ASP A 196 -22.96 9.49 24.63
C ASP A 196 -21.67 9.42 23.80
N SER A 197 -21.80 9.14 22.50
CA SER A 197 -20.71 9.28 21.53
C SER A 197 -20.23 10.74 21.44
N VAL A 198 -19.00 10.95 20.99
CA VAL A 198 -18.33 12.26 20.91
C VAL A 198 -18.44 12.85 19.49
N ASP A 199 -19.36 12.33 18.70
CA ASP A 199 -19.72 12.91 17.42
C ASP A 199 -20.66 14.12 17.57
N ALA A 200 -20.94 14.79 16.45
CA ALA A 200 -21.82 15.97 16.43
C ALA A 200 -23.27 15.67 16.86
N ASN A 201 -23.68 14.41 16.85
CA ASN A 201 -25.05 13.95 17.10
C ASN A 201 -25.24 13.35 18.51
N ALA A 202 -24.15 13.04 19.23
CA ALA A 202 -24.14 12.58 20.61
C ALA A 202 -25.08 11.38 20.88
N HIS A 203 -24.95 10.33 20.07
CA HIS A 203 -25.76 9.12 20.18
C HIS A 203 -25.54 8.37 21.51
N PRO A 204 -26.60 7.90 22.20
CA PRO A 204 -26.50 7.17 23.46
C PRO A 204 -26.02 5.72 23.24
N CYS A 205 -24.86 5.38 23.78
CA CYS A 205 -24.22 4.08 23.64
C CYS A 205 -24.33 3.27 24.93
N THR A 206 -24.73 2.01 24.83
CA THR A 206 -24.78 1.02 25.92
C THR A 206 -23.75 -0.08 25.67
N VAL A 207 -22.97 -0.43 26.70
CA VAL A 207 -21.99 -1.53 26.63
C VAL A 207 -22.45 -2.66 27.54
N ALA A 208 -22.39 -3.88 27.03
CA ALA A 208 -22.65 -5.12 27.76
C ALA A 208 -21.43 -6.06 27.66
N GLY A 209 -21.16 -6.83 28.72
CA GLY A 209 -20.06 -7.81 28.77
C GLY A 209 -18.69 -7.21 29.12
N ALA A 210 -18.31 -6.10 28.50
CA ALA A 210 -16.97 -5.53 28.66
C ALA A 210 -16.69 -4.97 30.08
N THR A 211 -15.52 -5.28 30.63
CA THR A 211 -15.10 -4.85 31.97
C THR A 211 -14.52 -3.43 31.95
N TRP A 212 -14.82 -2.59 32.95
CA TRP A 212 -14.16 -1.28 33.07
C TRP A 212 -12.80 -1.40 33.79
N THR A 213 -11.77 -0.80 33.21
CA THR A 213 -10.42 -0.73 33.77
C THR A 213 -9.99 0.74 33.93
N SER A 214 -8.83 0.96 34.55
CA SER A 214 -8.22 2.30 34.63
C SER A 214 -7.80 2.88 33.27
N SER A 215 -7.81 2.06 32.21
CA SER A 215 -7.44 2.44 30.84
C SER A 215 -8.62 2.42 29.84
N GLY A 216 -9.85 2.21 30.32
CA GLY A 216 -11.06 2.12 29.48
C GLY A 216 -11.78 0.76 29.58
N ARG A 217 -12.66 0.47 28.63
CA ARG A 217 -13.34 -0.84 28.52
C ARG A 217 -12.38 -1.91 27.99
N ASP A 218 -12.35 -3.06 28.63
CA ASP A 218 -11.66 -4.27 28.18
C ASP A 218 -12.68 -5.25 27.56
N PHE A 219 -12.48 -5.56 26.28
CA PHE A 219 -13.28 -6.53 25.52
C PHE A 219 -12.46 -7.81 25.45
N ASP A 220 -12.75 -8.75 26.34
CA ASP A 220 -11.89 -9.90 26.62
C ASP A 220 -12.11 -11.08 25.65
N GLY A 221 -13.01 -10.90 24.68
CA GLY A 221 -13.38 -11.92 23.69
C GLY A 221 -14.44 -12.90 24.17
N ALA A 222 -15.05 -12.67 25.35
CA ALA A 222 -16.34 -13.24 25.71
C ALA A 222 -17.49 -12.50 24.98
N ALA A 223 -18.74 -12.77 25.38
CA ALA A 223 -19.92 -12.14 24.77
C ALA A 223 -20.02 -10.64 25.16
N ASP A 224 -19.19 -9.82 24.52
CA ASP A 224 -19.16 -8.38 24.68
C ASP A 224 -19.86 -7.69 23.51
N SER A 225 -20.62 -6.64 23.79
CA SER A 225 -21.33 -5.90 22.74
C SER A 225 -21.51 -4.43 23.09
N ILE A 226 -21.67 -3.62 22.04
CA ILE A 226 -22.02 -2.22 22.10
C ILE A 226 -23.32 -2.05 21.33
N THR A 227 -24.28 -1.32 21.90
CA THR A 227 -25.55 -0.95 21.29
C THR A 227 -25.66 0.57 21.28
N ILE A 228 -26.13 1.15 20.18
CA ILE A 228 -26.30 2.59 19.97
C ILE A 228 -27.78 2.86 19.69
#